data_AF-A0A358X5A9-F1
#
_entry.id   AF-A0A358X5A9-F1
#
_cell.length_a   1.000
_cell.length_b   1.000
_cell.length_c   1.000
_cell.angle_alpha   90.00
_cell.angle_beta   90.00
_cell.angle_gamma   90.00
#
_symmetry.space_group_name_H-M   'P 1'
#
loop_
_entity.id
_entity.type
_entity.pdbx_description
1 polymer ?
#
loop_
_entity_poly.entity_id
_entity_poly.type
_entity_poly.pdbx_seq_one_letter_code
_entity_poly.pdbx_strand_id
1 'polypeptide(L)'
;SFQREEREQPYTETSALAKLEEGFKKWQALPEKTRGKFNFAWLDKNGFGGLLQWSRKKTSDGQATNVSLGVLVAGSADKELKKSFTKK
;
A
#
# COMPACT_ATOMS: atom_id res chain seq x y z
N SER A 1 20.31 -25.11 15.60
CA SER A 1 20.17 -23.74 15.08
C SER A 1 19.49 -23.76 13.73
N PHE A 2 18.21 -23.42 13.63
CA PHE A 2 17.58 -23.01 12.37
C PHE A 2 16.50 -22.00 12.72
N GLN A 3 16.94 -20.76 12.98
CA GLN A 3 16.07 -19.61 12.84
C GLN A 3 15.62 -19.64 11.38
N ARG A 4 14.39 -20.10 11.12
CA ARG A 4 13.75 -19.87 9.84
C ARG A 4 13.60 -18.36 9.78
N GLU A 5 14.57 -17.76 9.10
CA GLU A 5 14.46 -16.47 8.44
C GLU A 5 13.02 -16.39 7.93
N GLU A 6 12.18 -15.67 8.67
CA GLU A 6 10.87 -15.24 8.25
C GLU A 6 11.15 -14.25 7.14
N ARG A 7 11.58 -14.78 5.98
CA ARG A 7 11.80 -14.00 4.77
C ARG A 7 10.44 -13.43 4.47
N GLU A 8 10.28 -12.16 4.84
CA GLU A 8 9.16 -11.31 4.48
C GLU A 8 8.76 -11.69 3.07
N GLN A 9 7.62 -12.38 2.94
CA GLN A 9 7.12 -12.79 1.64
C GLN A 9 7.12 -11.53 0.78
N PRO A 10 7.84 -11.51 -0.35
CA PRO A 10 7.88 -10.31 -1.17
C PRO A 10 6.43 -10.02 -1.53
N TYR A 11 5.93 -8.84 -1.13
CA TYR A 11 4.61 -8.39 -1.55
C TYR A 11 4.46 -8.69 -3.04
N THR A 12 3.38 -9.35 -3.42
CA THR A 12 2.98 -9.46 -4.82
C THR A 12 2.00 -8.34 -5.12
N GLU A 13 1.76 -8.02 -6.39
CA GLU A 13 0.73 -7.03 -6.76
C GLU A 13 -0.61 -7.33 -6.08
N THR A 14 -1.01 -8.60 -6.05
CA THR A 14 -2.26 -9.06 -5.42
C THR A 14 -2.26 -8.84 -3.91
N SER A 15 -1.19 -9.22 -3.20
CA SER A 15 -1.08 -9.01 -1.75
C SER A 15 -0.98 -7.52 -1.39
N ALA A 16 -0.31 -6.74 -2.23
CA ALA A 16 -0.18 -5.29 -2.10
C ALA A 16 -1.54 -4.59 -2.28
N LEU A 17 -2.32 -5.03 -3.27
CA LEU A 17 -3.68 -4.54 -3.53
C LEU A 17 -4.63 -4.93 -2.38
N ALA A 18 -4.58 -6.17 -1.91
CA ALA A 18 -5.38 -6.60 -0.76
C ALA A 18 -5.07 -5.77 0.50
N LYS A 19 -3.78 -5.45 0.74
CA LYS A 19 -3.38 -4.59 1.87
C LYS A 19 -3.81 -3.14 1.68
N LEU A 20 -3.78 -2.63 0.45
CA LEU A 20 -4.27 -1.30 0.13
C LEU A 20 -5.79 -1.18 0.38
N GLU A 21 -6.56 -2.18 -0.04
CA GLU A 21 -8.00 -2.26 0.20
C GLU A 21 -8.33 -2.40 1.69
N GLU A 22 -7.54 -3.19 2.44
CA GLU A 22 -7.65 -3.27 3.90
C GLU A 22 -7.42 -1.90 4.56
N GLY A 23 -6.38 -1.18 4.11
CA GLY A 23 -6.09 0.18 4.56
C GLY A 23 -7.20 1.17 4.24
N PHE A 24 -7.79 1.06 3.05
CA PHE A 24 -8.91 1.91 2.63
C PHE A 24 -10.15 1.66 3.48
N LYS A 25 -10.50 0.39 3.76
CA LYS A 25 -11.62 0.05 4.65
C LYS A 25 -11.41 0.59 6.06
N LYS A 26 -10.19 0.48 6.60
CA LYS A 26 -9.82 1.07 7.90
C LYS A 26 -9.95 2.58 7.88
N TRP A 27 -9.49 3.25 6.83
CA TRP A 27 -9.65 4.69 6.66
C TRP A 27 -11.12 5.11 6.54
N GLN A 28 -11.93 4.33 5.83
CA GLN A 28 -13.36 4.59 5.66
C GLN A 28 -14.13 4.41 6.96
N ALA A 29 -13.71 3.47 7.81
CA ALA A 29 -14.28 3.25 9.14
C ALA A 29 -13.94 4.36 10.16
N LEU A 30 -12.94 5.21 9.88
CA LEU A 30 -12.59 6.32 10.75
C LEU A 30 -13.57 7.51 10.57
N PRO A 31 -13.85 8.29 11.63
CA PRO A 31 -14.71 9.47 11.55
C PRO A 31 -14.11 10.53 10.61
N GLU A 32 -14.94 11.15 9.77
CA GLU A 32 -14.49 12.13 8.77
C GLU A 32 -13.68 13.29 9.36
N LYS A 33 -14.03 13.74 10.57
CA LYS A 33 -13.30 14.78 11.31
C LYS A 33 -11.86 14.41 11.67
N THR A 34 -11.55 13.12 11.74
CA THR A 34 -10.25 12.60 12.23
C THR A 34 -9.49 11.79 11.20
N ARG A 35 -10.17 11.21 10.21
CA ARG A 35 -9.56 10.31 9.22
C ARG A 35 -8.62 11.01 8.26
N GLY A 36 -8.82 12.31 8.01
CA GLY A 36 -8.01 13.09 7.07
C GLY A 36 -8.08 12.54 5.64
N LYS A 37 -7.06 12.82 4.83
CA LYS A 37 -6.98 12.33 3.43
C LYS A 37 -6.34 10.95 3.37
N PHE A 38 -6.92 10.04 2.60
CA PHE A 38 -6.29 8.76 2.28
C PHE A 38 -5.15 8.99 1.29
N ASN A 39 -3.90 8.83 1.75
CA ASN A 39 -2.70 9.03 0.95
C ASN A 39 -1.54 8.20 1.51
N PHE A 40 -0.39 8.29 0.85
CA PHE A 40 0.86 7.64 1.26
C PHE A 40 1.24 7.91 2.72
N ALA A 41 1.06 9.14 3.21
CA ALA A 41 1.40 9.49 4.59
C ALA A 41 0.43 8.87 5.61
N TRP A 42 -0.84 8.70 5.25
CA TRP A 42 -1.79 7.96 6.06
C TRP A 42 -1.38 6.48 6.15
N LEU A 43 -1.07 5.86 5.01
CA LEU A 43 -0.62 4.47 4.96
C LEU A 43 0.64 4.25 5.83
N ASP A 44 1.62 5.12 5.72
CA ASP A 44 2.86 5.08 6.50
C ASP A 44 2.58 5.09 8.01
N LYS A 45 1.75 6.05 8.46
CA LYS A 45 1.39 6.22 9.87
C LYS A 45 0.53 5.11 10.45
N ASN A 46 -0.20 4.37 9.61
CA ASN A 46 -1.14 3.33 10.03
C ASN A 46 -0.59 1.91 9.86
N GLY A 47 0.74 1.75 9.72
CA GLY A 47 1.39 0.44 9.68
C GLY A 47 1.44 -0.20 8.28
N PHE A 48 1.17 0.56 7.22
CA PHE A 48 1.33 0.12 5.83
C PHE A 48 2.68 0.57 5.23
N GLY A 49 3.67 0.86 6.06
CA GLY A 49 5.03 1.23 5.65
C GLY A 49 5.69 0.18 4.73
N GLY A 50 5.45 -1.12 5.00
CA GLY A 50 5.96 -2.21 4.16
C GLY A 50 5.42 -2.18 2.73
N LEU A 51 4.16 -1.81 2.54
CA LEU A 51 3.55 -1.61 1.22
C LEU A 51 4.23 -0.43 0.48
N LEU A 52 4.52 0.66 1.20
CA LEU A 52 5.21 1.81 0.62
C LEU A 52 6.65 1.47 0.22
N GLN A 53 7.35 0.74 1.08
CA GLN A 53 8.71 0.30 0.83
C GLN A 53 8.75 -0.65 -0.36
N TRP A 54 7.84 -1.62 -0.44
CA TRP A 54 7.73 -2.51 -1.60
C TRP A 54 7.44 -1.74 -2.88
N SER A 55 6.45 -0.84 -2.85
CA SER A 55 6.06 -0.03 -4.00
C SER A 55 7.18 0.91 -4.49
N ARG A 56 8.10 1.29 -3.59
CA ARG A 56 9.27 2.12 -3.89
C ARG A 56 10.54 1.31 -4.16
N LYS A 57 10.53 0.00 -3.89
CA LYS A 57 11.71 -0.86 -4.03
C LYS A 57 12.03 -1.01 -5.51
N LYS A 58 13.21 -0.57 -5.90
CA LYS A 58 13.80 -0.88 -7.22
C LYS A 58 14.45 -2.26 -7.13
N THR A 59 14.39 -3.05 -8.19
CA THR A 59 15.23 -4.26 -8.24
C THR A 59 16.69 -3.85 -8.40
N SER A 60 17.58 -4.78 -8.06
CA SER A 60 19.04 -4.64 -8.16
C SER A 60 19.52 -4.23 -9.56
N ASP A 61 18.68 -4.43 -10.58
CA ASP A 61 18.92 -4.07 -11.99
C ASP A 61 18.58 -2.60 -12.32
N GLY A 62 18.22 -1.79 -11.32
CA GLY A 62 17.83 -0.38 -11.51
C GLY A 62 16.45 -0.18 -12.13
N GLN A 63 15.80 -1.24 -12.60
CA GLN A 63 14.41 -1.23 -13.05
C GLN A 63 13.46 -1.18 -11.85
N ALA A 64 12.45 -0.31 -11.92
CA ALA A 64 11.33 -0.34 -10.98
C ALA A 64 10.40 -1.49 -11.40
N THR A 65 10.67 -2.72 -10.98
CA THR A 65 9.78 -3.85 -11.28
C THR A 65 8.53 -3.87 -10.40
N ASN A 66 8.47 -3.06 -9.34
CA ASN A 66 7.30 -2.99 -8.47
C ASN A 66 6.32 -1.92 -8.91
N VAL A 67 5.04 -2.18 -8.65
CA VAL A 67 3.97 -1.28 -9.02
C VAL A 67 3.94 -0.09 -8.06
N SER A 68 4.02 1.11 -8.63
CA SER A 68 3.81 2.33 -7.83
C SER A 68 2.42 2.30 -7.21
N LEU A 69 2.28 2.79 -5.98
CA LEU A 69 1.03 2.72 -5.24
C LEU A 69 -0.12 3.42 -5.99
N GLY A 70 0.18 4.46 -6.78
CA GLY A 70 -0.78 5.08 -7.67
C GLY A 70 -1.26 4.17 -8.80
N VAL A 71 -0.39 3.31 -9.34
CA VAL A 71 -0.76 2.31 -10.35
C VAL A 71 -1.56 1.17 -9.70
N LEU A 72 -1.21 0.73 -8.48
CA LEU A 72 -2.01 -0.23 -7.70
C LEU A 72 -3.42 0.30 -7.43
N VAL A 73 -3.53 1.55 -7.00
CA VAL A 73 -4.80 2.27 -6.81
C VAL A 73 -5.58 2.30 -8.13
N ALA A 74 -4.93 2.70 -9.23
CA ALA A 74 -5.56 2.74 -10.55
C ALA A 74 -6.02 1.36 -11.03
N GLY A 75 -5.32 0.30 -10.65
CA GLY A 75 -5.66 -1.10 -10.94
C GLY A 75 -6.71 -1.72 -10.01
N SER A 76 -7.00 -1.13 -8.85
CA SER A 76 -8.02 -1.64 -7.92
C SER A 76 -9.41 -1.67 -8.59
N ALA A 77 -10.26 -2.63 -8.22
CA ALA A 77 -11.65 -2.63 -8.66
C ALA A 77 -12.49 -1.55 -7.94
N ASP A 78 -12.00 -1.05 -6.80
CA ASP A 78 -12.73 -0.12 -5.94
C ASP A 78 -12.61 1.32 -6.46
N LYS A 79 -13.74 1.85 -6.96
CA LYS A 79 -13.82 3.20 -7.51
C LYS A 79 -13.70 4.28 -6.44
N GLU A 80 -14.15 4.00 -5.22
CA GLU A 80 -14.09 4.95 -4.12
C GLU A 80 -12.67 5.06 -3.58
N LEU A 81 -11.93 3.95 -3.58
CA LEU A 81 -10.49 3.93 -3.32
C LEU A 81 -9.73 4.81 -4.31
N LYS A 82 -10.02 4.69 -5.62
CA LYS A 82 -9.41 5.54 -6.67
C LYS A 82 -9.67 7.02 -6.47
N LYS A 83 -10.91 7.39 -6.13
CA LYS A 83 -11.29 8.79 -5.90
C LYS A 83 -10.70 9.35 -4.62
N SER A 84 -10.66 8.55 -3.56
CA SER A 84 -10.22 8.97 -2.23
C SER A 84 -8.70 9.06 -2.13
N PHE A 85 -7.98 8.27 -2.93
CA PHE A 85 -6.52 8.26 -2.92
C PHE A 85 -5.97 9.49 -3.64
N THR A 86 -5.45 10.43 -2.85
CA THR A 86 -4.86 11.67 -3.38
C THR A 86 -3.34 11.55 -3.45
N LYS A 87 -2.77 11.81 -4.64
CA LYS A 87 -1.33 12.01 -4.80
C LYS A 87 -1.04 13.36 -4.13
N LYS A 88 -0.32 13.30 -3.01
CA LYS A 88 -0.06 14.46 -2.13
C LYS A 88 0.54 15.62 -2.91
#